data_AF-A0A7W5J725-F1
#
_entry.id   AF-A0A7W5J725-F1
#
_cell.length_a   1.000
_cell.length_b   1.000
_cell.length_c   1.000
_cell.angle_alpha   90.00
_cell.angle_beta   90.00
_cell.angle_gamma   90.00
#
_symmetry.space_group_name_H-M   'P 1'
#
loop_
_entity.id
_entity.type
_entity.pdbx_description
1 polymer ?
#
loop_
_entity_poly.entity_id
_entity_poly.type
_entity_poly.pdbx_seq_one_letter_code
_entity_poly.pdbx_strand_id
1 'polypeptide(L)'
;MKFSFDALLTKASRLAKKHGGDITVNLPFLSFSVAPDDIERRVAREILIRLADKRVLSSKECCDNCIDNSLASLQEIRSVLVEKQVELSALNDGSVFLLTEYIAEGIRQFLTATEHHAREVILRSGDSSREMFVRENYFQALELLRFHIHSCLFQLSKVAGVETPRVAAYLRSEAEWHQVAYTPPAPLLVAEAMGYDDSFKTTRPSGSI
;
A
#
# COMPACT_ATOMS: atom_id res chain seq x y z
N MET A 1 -4.07 -4.18 13.58
CA MET A 1 -4.03 -4.82 12.25
C MET A 1 -2.66 -4.59 11.61
N LYS A 2 -2.12 -5.57 10.88
CA LYS A 2 -0.98 -5.38 9.98
C LYS A 2 -1.35 -5.90 8.60
N PHE A 3 -0.86 -5.27 7.55
CA PHE A 3 -1.08 -5.73 6.19
C PHE A 3 -0.10 -6.86 5.81
N SER A 4 -0.55 -7.87 5.07
CA SER A 4 0.31 -8.90 4.47
C SER A 4 0.21 -8.86 2.95
N PHE A 5 1.36 -8.87 2.26
CA PHE A 5 1.42 -8.73 0.80
C PHE A 5 2.20 -9.87 0.13
N ASP A 6 2.31 -11.06 0.75
CA ASP A 6 3.19 -12.15 0.29
C ASP A 6 3.04 -12.50 -1.20
N ALA A 7 1.79 -12.62 -1.67
CA ALA A 7 1.49 -12.92 -3.07
C ALA A 7 1.92 -11.79 -4.02
N LEU A 8 1.68 -10.54 -3.63
CA LEU A 8 2.04 -9.36 -4.42
C LEU A 8 3.55 -9.08 -4.37
N LEU A 9 4.22 -9.39 -3.27
CA LEU A 9 5.69 -9.35 -3.17
C LEU A 9 6.33 -10.37 -4.10
N THR A 10 5.78 -11.58 -4.21
CA THR A 10 6.25 -12.57 -5.20
C THR A 10 6.11 -12.05 -6.63
N LYS A 11 5.00 -11.36 -6.95
CA LYS A 11 4.81 -10.70 -8.24
C LYS A 11 5.84 -9.58 -8.45
N ALA A 12 6.01 -8.71 -7.45
CA ALA A 12 6.97 -7.61 -7.48
C ALA A 12 8.42 -8.09 -7.67
N SER A 13 8.82 -9.17 -7.00
CA SER A 13 10.15 -9.78 -7.17
C SER A 13 10.38 -10.33 -8.58
N ARG A 14 9.34 -10.83 -9.26
CA ARG A 14 9.45 -11.24 -10.67
C ARG A 14 9.65 -10.03 -11.58
N LEU A 15 8.95 -8.93 -11.29
CA LEU A 15 9.09 -7.68 -12.03
C LEU A 15 10.46 -7.05 -11.87
N ALA A 16 10.97 -7.02 -10.64
CA ALA A 16 12.31 -6.54 -10.33
C ALA A 16 13.41 -7.28 -11.11
N LYS A 17 13.20 -8.56 -11.44
CA LYS A 17 14.14 -9.36 -12.25
C LYS A 17 14.00 -9.13 -13.75
N LYS A 18 12.81 -8.74 -14.22
CA LYS A 18 12.47 -8.63 -15.64
C LYS A 18 12.73 -7.22 -16.19
N HIS A 19 12.51 -6.20 -15.38
CA HIS A 19 12.55 -4.81 -15.81
C HIS A 19 13.79 -4.09 -15.26
N GLY A 20 14.50 -3.40 -16.15
CA GLY A 20 15.43 -2.32 -15.80
C GLY A 20 14.80 -0.98 -16.19
N GLY A 21 15.24 0.11 -15.58
CA GLY A 21 14.72 1.44 -15.88
C GLY A 21 15.32 2.53 -15.00
N ASP A 22 14.83 3.75 -15.21
CA ASP A 22 15.26 4.97 -14.53
C ASP A 22 14.36 5.36 -13.35
N ILE A 23 13.14 4.81 -13.27
CA ILE A 23 12.20 5.10 -12.20
C ILE A 23 12.27 4.01 -11.13
N THR A 24 12.65 4.38 -9.90
CA THR A 24 12.64 3.46 -8.76
C THR A 24 11.28 3.45 -8.07
N VAL A 25 10.65 2.29 -8.04
CA VAL A 25 9.45 2.00 -7.24
C VAL A 25 9.85 1.33 -5.94
N ASN A 26 9.40 1.89 -4.84
CA ASN A 26 9.63 1.34 -3.51
C ASN A 26 8.33 0.77 -2.96
N LEU A 27 8.35 -0.49 -2.54
CA LEU A 27 7.29 -1.20 -1.82
C LEU A 27 7.77 -1.53 -0.40
N PRO A 28 6.87 -1.93 0.52
CA PRO A 28 7.30 -2.49 1.79
C PRO A 28 8.26 -3.65 1.53
N PHE A 29 9.51 -3.52 2.01
CA PHE A 29 10.55 -4.55 1.95
C PHE A 29 11.13 -4.88 0.56
N LEU A 30 10.79 -4.13 -0.49
CA LEU A 30 11.34 -4.35 -1.83
C LEU A 30 11.43 -3.04 -2.62
N SER A 31 12.58 -2.77 -3.23
CA SER A 31 12.78 -1.67 -4.17
C SER A 31 13.25 -2.22 -5.51
N PHE A 32 12.74 -1.66 -6.60
CA PHE A 32 13.13 -2.07 -7.95
C PHE A 32 12.92 -0.94 -8.96
N SER A 33 13.63 -1.02 -10.08
CA SER A 33 13.53 -0.04 -11.15
C SER A 33 12.58 -0.50 -12.25
N VAL A 34 11.86 0.44 -12.84
CA VAL A 34 10.88 0.21 -13.90
C VAL A 34 11.06 1.23 -15.02
N ALA A 35 10.68 0.84 -16.23
CA ALA A 35 10.61 1.70 -17.40
C ALA A 35 9.17 1.68 -17.93
N PRO A 36 8.28 2.55 -17.40
CA PRO A 36 6.87 2.53 -17.73
C PRO A 36 6.61 3.08 -19.13
N ASP A 37 5.73 2.41 -19.86
CA ASP A 37 5.30 2.82 -21.20
C ASP A 37 4.29 3.97 -21.16
N ASP A 38 3.87 4.44 -22.34
CA ASP A 38 2.92 5.54 -22.46
C ASP A 38 1.53 5.21 -21.88
N ILE A 39 1.13 3.92 -21.91
CA ILE A 39 -0.15 3.47 -21.37
C ILE A 39 -0.09 3.50 -19.85
N GLU A 40 0.95 2.93 -19.23
CA GLU A 40 1.20 2.98 -17.80
C GLU A 40 1.26 4.42 -17.29
N ARG A 41 2.03 5.29 -17.96
CA ARG A 41 2.13 6.71 -17.58
C ARG A 41 0.78 7.42 -17.63
N ARG A 42 -0.02 7.17 -18.68
CA ARG A 42 -1.36 7.75 -18.82
C ARG A 42 -2.31 7.24 -17.74
N VAL A 43 -2.37 5.93 -17.52
CA VAL A 43 -3.25 5.32 -16.51
C VAL A 43 -2.86 5.77 -15.10
N ALA A 44 -1.56 5.85 -14.78
CA ALA A 44 -1.08 6.37 -13.51
C ALA A 44 -1.53 7.83 -13.26
N ARG A 45 -1.45 8.70 -14.28
CA ARG A 45 -1.98 10.07 -14.18
C ARG A 45 -3.48 10.09 -13.92
N GLU A 46 -4.25 9.28 -14.61
CA GLU A 46 -5.70 9.20 -14.42
C GLU A 46 -6.08 8.71 -13.03
N ILE A 47 -5.37 7.70 -12.49
CA ILE A 47 -5.53 7.23 -11.11
C ILE A 47 -5.26 8.37 -10.13
N LEU A 48 -4.15 9.08 -10.29
CA LEU A 48 -3.78 10.20 -9.42
C LEU A 48 -4.86 11.29 -9.40
N ILE A 49 -5.37 11.68 -10.56
CA ILE A 49 -6.43 12.69 -10.68
C ILE A 49 -7.70 12.19 -10.00
N ARG A 50 -8.17 10.99 -10.35
CA ARG A 50 -9.44 10.47 -9.84
C ARG A 50 -9.40 10.18 -8.35
N LEU A 51 -8.27 9.73 -7.81
CA LEU A 51 -8.15 9.41 -6.39
C LEU A 51 -7.78 10.62 -5.52
N ALA A 52 -7.20 11.69 -6.08
CA ALA A 52 -6.94 12.93 -5.34
C ALA A 52 -8.21 13.55 -4.75
N ASP A 53 -9.32 13.46 -5.49
CA ASP A 53 -10.62 13.96 -5.05
C ASP A 53 -11.34 12.99 -4.11
N LYS A 54 -10.92 11.72 -4.05
CA LYS A 54 -11.50 10.69 -3.19
C LYS A 54 -10.82 10.70 -1.83
N ARG A 55 -11.33 11.55 -0.95
CA ARG A 55 -10.89 11.56 0.45
C ARG A 55 -11.42 10.32 1.17
N VAL A 56 -10.51 9.50 1.67
CA VAL A 56 -10.81 8.65 2.83
C VAL A 56 -10.76 9.56 4.06
N LEU A 57 -11.76 9.53 4.94
CA LEU A 57 -11.85 10.46 6.10
C LEU A 57 -10.84 10.09 7.19
N SER A 58 -10.40 11.07 7.98
CA SER A 58 -9.48 10.79 9.10
C SER A 58 -10.23 10.49 10.40
N SER A 59 -9.54 9.81 11.32
CA SER A 59 -10.02 9.63 12.69
C SER A 59 -10.28 10.95 13.44
N LYS A 60 -9.63 12.04 13.01
CA LYS A 60 -9.70 13.38 13.60
C LYS A 60 -10.88 14.21 13.10
N GLU A 61 -11.49 13.82 11.98
CA GLU A 61 -12.63 14.52 11.35
C GLU A 61 -13.99 13.93 11.78
N CYS A 62 -14.04 13.27 12.96
CA CYS A 62 -15.15 12.45 13.41
C CYS A 62 -16.50 13.19 13.47
N CYS A 63 -17.49 12.63 12.76
CA CYS A 63 -18.87 13.05 12.60
C CYS A 63 -19.79 11.81 12.67
N ASP A 64 -21.10 11.99 12.89
CA ASP A 64 -22.04 10.88 13.14
C ASP A 64 -22.08 9.83 12.00
N ASN A 65 -21.75 10.20 10.76
CA ASN A 65 -21.77 9.31 9.58
C ASN A 65 -20.37 9.04 8.98
N CYS A 66 -19.30 9.27 9.75
CA CYS A 66 -17.95 9.23 9.20
C CYS A 66 -17.46 7.81 8.81
N ILE A 67 -17.99 6.76 9.44
CA ILE A 67 -17.70 5.37 9.06
C ILE A 67 -18.32 5.07 7.69
N ASP A 68 -19.62 5.31 7.53
CA ASP A 68 -20.35 5.04 6.27
C ASP A 68 -19.77 5.83 5.10
N ASN A 69 -19.46 7.11 5.31
CA ASN A 69 -18.82 7.95 4.29
C ASN A 69 -17.43 7.41 3.89
N SER A 70 -16.66 6.90 4.85
CA SER A 70 -15.36 6.28 4.57
C SER A 70 -15.54 5.00 3.76
N LEU A 71 -16.51 4.15 4.13
CA LEU A 71 -16.81 2.92 3.40
C LEU A 71 -17.26 3.22 1.97
N ALA A 72 -18.15 4.20 1.77
CA ALA A 72 -18.58 4.64 0.44
C ALA A 72 -17.39 5.12 -0.41
N SER A 73 -16.53 5.97 0.16
CA SER A 73 -15.30 6.44 -0.50
C SER A 73 -14.39 5.27 -0.91
N LEU A 74 -14.21 4.27 -0.04
CA LEU A 74 -13.42 3.07 -0.36
C LEU A 74 -14.04 2.24 -1.49
N GLN A 75 -15.37 2.14 -1.57
CA GLN A 75 -16.02 1.45 -2.70
C GLN A 75 -15.84 2.20 -4.03
N GLU A 76 -15.89 3.52 -4.00
CA GLU A 76 -15.60 4.34 -5.18
C GLU A 76 -14.15 4.18 -5.64
N ILE A 77 -13.19 4.22 -4.70
CA ILE A 77 -11.77 3.96 -4.98
C ILE A 77 -11.60 2.59 -5.64
N ARG A 78 -12.20 1.54 -5.06
CA ARG A 78 -12.16 0.18 -5.64
C ARG A 78 -12.72 0.14 -7.05
N SER A 79 -13.81 0.86 -7.31
CA SER A 79 -14.45 0.90 -8.63
C SER A 79 -13.51 1.52 -9.68
N VAL A 80 -12.84 2.62 -9.33
CA VAL A 80 -11.81 3.25 -10.18
C VAL A 80 -10.65 2.30 -10.42
N LEU A 81 -10.15 1.61 -9.39
CA LEU A 81 -9.02 0.67 -9.54
C LEU A 81 -9.37 -0.48 -10.47
N VAL A 82 -10.57 -1.07 -10.35
CA VAL A 82 -11.03 -2.14 -11.24
C VAL A 82 -11.13 -1.66 -12.70
N GLU A 83 -11.71 -0.48 -12.93
CA GLU A 83 -11.75 0.12 -14.28
C GLU A 83 -10.34 0.23 -14.89
N LYS A 84 -9.37 0.72 -14.10
CA LYS A 84 -7.98 0.90 -14.56
C LYS A 84 -7.22 -0.42 -14.71
N GLN A 85 -7.55 -1.44 -13.92
CA GLN A 85 -7.02 -2.79 -14.10
C GLN A 85 -7.51 -3.44 -15.39
N VAL A 86 -8.77 -3.22 -15.77
CA VAL A 86 -9.30 -3.69 -17.07
C VAL A 86 -8.54 -3.03 -18.22
N GLU A 87 -8.29 -1.73 -18.11
CA GLU A 87 -7.52 -0.97 -19.10
C GLU A 87 -6.06 -1.45 -19.20
N LEU A 88 -5.46 -1.83 -18.09
CA LEU A 88 -4.11 -2.40 -18.01
C LEU A 88 -4.08 -3.93 -18.19
N SER A 89 -5.16 -4.57 -18.65
CA SER A 89 -5.23 -6.04 -18.71
C SER A 89 -4.13 -6.70 -19.57
N ALA A 90 -3.70 -6.02 -20.64
CA ALA A 90 -2.58 -6.44 -21.48
C ALA A 90 -1.19 -6.20 -20.83
N LEU A 91 -1.14 -5.37 -19.79
CA LEU A 91 0.03 -4.99 -19.00
C LEU A 91 -0.16 -5.43 -17.54
N ASN A 92 -0.71 -6.64 -17.33
CA ASN A 92 -1.01 -7.14 -15.99
C ASN A 92 0.23 -7.46 -15.15
N ASP A 93 1.40 -7.51 -15.78
CA ASP A 93 2.72 -7.55 -15.18
C ASP A 93 3.38 -6.15 -15.20
N GLY A 94 2.62 -5.08 -15.36
CA GLY A 94 3.11 -3.71 -15.26
C GLY A 94 3.30 -3.23 -13.82
N SER A 95 4.13 -2.20 -13.67
CA SER A 95 4.35 -1.49 -12.42
C SER A 95 3.08 -0.81 -11.89
N VAL A 96 2.29 -0.21 -12.79
CA VAL A 96 1.03 0.45 -12.44
C VAL A 96 -0.01 -0.59 -12.03
N PHE A 97 -0.09 -1.72 -12.75
CA PHE A 97 -0.99 -2.81 -12.38
C PHE A 97 -0.67 -3.32 -10.98
N LEU A 98 0.61 -3.58 -10.69
CA LEU A 98 1.05 -3.98 -9.35
C LEU A 98 0.65 -2.96 -8.27
N LEU A 99 0.92 -1.67 -8.48
CA LEU A 99 0.57 -0.62 -7.51
C LEU A 99 -0.96 -0.53 -7.29
N THR A 100 -1.77 -0.71 -8.33
CA THR A 100 -3.23 -0.78 -8.17
C THR A 100 -3.68 -2.00 -7.36
N GLU A 101 -3.02 -3.14 -7.54
CA GLU A 101 -3.29 -4.33 -6.73
C GLU A 101 -2.91 -4.13 -5.27
N TYR A 102 -1.80 -3.44 -4.97
CA TYR A 102 -1.43 -3.10 -3.60
C TYR A 102 -2.52 -2.28 -2.92
N ILE A 103 -3.01 -1.23 -3.58
CA ILE A 103 -4.12 -0.40 -3.05
C ILE A 103 -5.36 -1.26 -2.82
N ALA A 104 -5.78 -2.03 -3.84
CA ALA A 104 -6.98 -2.85 -3.75
C ALA A 104 -6.91 -3.90 -2.63
N GLU A 105 -5.75 -4.53 -2.48
CA GLU A 105 -5.47 -5.53 -1.46
C GLU A 105 -5.44 -4.92 -0.05
N GLY A 106 -4.84 -3.73 0.12
CA GLY A 106 -4.91 -2.98 1.37
C GLY A 106 -6.35 -2.67 1.78
N ILE A 107 -7.19 -2.22 0.83
CA ILE A 107 -8.62 -1.99 1.08
C ILE A 107 -9.34 -3.30 1.46
N ARG A 108 -9.06 -4.40 0.75
CA ARG A 108 -9.67 -5.70 1.02
C ARG A 108 -9.34 -6.18 2.44
N GLN A 109 -8.08 -6.09 2.85
CA GLN A 109 -7.67 -6.47 4.20
C GLN A 109 -8.31 -5.59 5.26
N PHE A 110 -8.42 -4.27 5.02
CA PHE A 110 -9.09 -3.36 5.93
C PHE A 110 -10.56 -3.72 6.12
N LEU A 111 -11.30 -3.93 5.03
CA LEU A 111 -12.71 -4.33 5.09
C LEU A 111 -12.88 -5.69 5.80
N THR A 112 -12.00 -6.66 5.51
CA THR A 112 -12.02 -7.98 6.16
C THR A 112 -11.78 -7.87 7.67
N ALA A 113 -10.78 -7.08 8.08
CA ALA A 113 -10.44 -6.91 9.48
C ALA A 113 -11.58 -6.21 10.25
N THR A 114 -12.12 -5.12 9.69
CA THR A 114 -13.20 -4.35 10.32
C THR A 114 -14.51 -5.14 10.41
N GLU A 115 -14.85 -5.93 9.38
CA GLU A 115 -16.00 -6.83 9.42
C GLU A 115 -15.84 -7.93 10.48
N HIS A 116 -14.65 -8.54 10.59
CA HIS A 116 -14.37 -9.55 11.61
C HIS A 116 -14.56 -8.97 13.02
N HIS A 117 -14.00 -7.78 13.29
CA HIS A 117 -14.14 -7.12 14.59
C HIS A 117 -15.59 -6.77 14.89
N ALA A 118 -16.35 -6.27 13.91
CA ALA A 118 -17.78 -5.99 14.09
C ALA A 118 -18.57 -7.26 14.45
N ARG A 119 -18.31 -8.39 13.78
CA ARG A 119 -18.95 -9.68 14.07
C ARG A 119 -18.60 -10.22 15.46
N GLU A 120 -17.34 -10.16 15.86
CA GLU A 120 -16.91 -10.58 17.20
C GLU A 120 -17.60 -9.80 18.32
N VAL A 121 -17.87 -8.52 18.09
CA VAL A 121 -18.53 -7.63 19.06
C VAL A 121 -20.02 -7.94 19.18
N ILE A 122 -20.71 -8.18 18.05
CA ILE A 122 -22.13 -8.56 18.03
C ILE A 122 -22.34 -9.85 18.84
N LEU A 123 -21.47 -10.84 18.68
CA LEU A 123 -21.56 -12.14 19.33
C LEU A 123 -21.34 -12.12 20.85
N ARG A 124 -20.83 -11.02 21.42
CA ARG A 124 -20.43 -10.94 22.85
C ARG A 124 -21.25 -9.95 23.70
N SER A 125 -22.30 -9.34 23.11
CA SER A 125 -23.32 -8.38 23.59
C SER A 125 -23.18 -7.74 25.02
N GLY A 126 -23.33 -6.40 25.12
CA GLY A 126 -23.87 -5.76 26.34
C GLY A 126 -23.28 -4.45 26.89
N ASP A 127 -22.28 -3.78 26.29
CA ASP A 127 -21.60 -2.65 26.96
C ASP A 127 -21.19 -1.51 25.99
N SER A 128 -21.54 -0.26 26.32
CA SER A 128 -21.25 0.96 25.53
C SER A 128 -19.75 1.26 25.45
N SER A 129 -18.96 0.79 26.42
CA SER A 129 -17.49 0.85 26.36
C SER A 129 -16.92 0.13 25.12
N ARG A 130 -17.65 -0.88 24.61
CA ARG A 130 -17.23 -1.72 23.48
C ARG A 130 -17.45 -1.04 22.14
N GLU A 131 -18.52 -0.25 22.00
CA GLU A 131 -18.75 0.54 20.79
C GLU A 131 -17.63 1.56 20.58
N MET A 132 -17.16 2.19 21.67
CA MET A 132 -16.02 3.10 21.65
C MET A 132 -14.73 2.37 21.24
N PHE A 133 -14.49 1.17 21.76
CA PHE A 133 -13.31 0.36 21.38
C PHE A 133 -13.33 -0.08 19.91
N VAL A 134 -14.49 -0.48 19.37
CA VAL A 134 -14.63 -0.83 17.94
C VAL A 134 -14.37 0.37 17.05
N ARG A 135 -14.95 1.52 17.43
CA ARG A 135 -14.75 2.79 16.72
C ARG A 135 -13.27 3.19 16.69
N GLU A 136 -12.58 3.08 17.83
CA GLU A 136 -11.15 3.40 17.92
C GLU A 136 -10.30 2.47 17.03
N ASN A 137 -10.54 1.15 17.07
CA ASN A 137 -9.83 0.20 16.21
C ASN A 137 -10.09 0.44 14.72
N TYR A 138 -11.35 0.76 14.36
CA TYR A 138 -11.71 1.12 12.99
C TYR A 138 -10.90 2.33 12.53
N PHE A 139 -10.84 3.39 13.34
CA PHE A 139 -10.14 4.61 13.01
C PHE A 139 -8.62 4.45 12.94
N GLN A 140 -8.03 3.67 13.84
CA GLN A 140 -6.61 3.33 13.76
C GLN A 140 -6.30 2.55 12.48
N ALA A 141 -7.12 1.55 12.13
CA ALA A 141 -6.98 0.81 10.87
C ALA A 141 -7.18 1.71 9.64
N LEU A 142 -8.10 2.68 9.72
CA LEU A 142 -8.36 3.64 8.65
C LEU A 142 -7.16 4.56 8.40
N GLU A 143 -6.49 5.03 9.46
CA GLU A 143 -5.26 5.82 9.32
C GLU A 143 -4.12 5.01 8.69
N LEU A 144 -3.96 3.73 9.06
CA LEU A 144 -2.98 2.84 8.41
C LEU A 144 -3.29 2.65 6.92
N LEU A 145 -4.58 2.46 6.57
CA LEU A 145 -5.00 2.35 5.18
C LEU A 145 -4.77 3.65 4.40
N ARG A 146 -5.10 4.81 4.98
CA ARG A 146 -4.87 6.13 4.36
C ARG A 146 -3.41 6.33 4.02
N PHE A 147 -2.54 6.02 4.98
CA PHE A 147 -1.09 6.06 4.77
C PHE A 147 -0.68 5.12 3.63
N HIS A 148 -1.16 3.87 3.65
CA HIS A 148 -0.86 2.89 2.62
C HIS A 148 -1.27 3.34 1.21
N ILE A 149 -2.49 3.84 1.04
CA ILE A 149 -2.99 4.38 -0.22
C ILE A 149 -2.12 5.55 -0.68
N HIS A 150 -1.80 6.47 0.24
CA HIS A 150 -0.94 7.61 -0.05
C HIS A 150 0.46 7.18 -0.52
N SER A 151 1.09 6.22 0.15
CA SER A 151 2.37 5.65 -0.25
C SER A 151 2.32 5.07 -1.67
N CYS A 152 1.26 4.33 -2.00
CA CYS A 152 1.08 3.80 -3.35
C CYS A 152 0.89 4.91 -4.40
N LEU A 153 0.10 5.94 -4.08
CA LEU A 153 -0.10 7.09 -4.96
C LEU A 153 1.19 7.89 -5.16
N PHE A 154 2.03 7.98 -4.13
CA PHE A 154 3.36 8.59 -4.25
C PHE A 154 4.27 7.81 -5.20
N GLN A 155 4.24 6.47 -5.18
CA GLN A 155 4.98 5.70 -6.17
C GLN A 155 4.37 5.85 -7.58
N LEU A 156 3.04 5.91 -7.70
CA LEU A 156 2.36 6.16 -8.98
C LEU A 156 2.72 7.52 -9.57
N SER A 157 2.95 8.56 -8.76
CA SER A 157 3.36 9.88 -9.27
C SER A 157 4.75 9.86 -9.88
N LYS A 158 5.69 9.10 -9.28
CA LYS A 158 7.01 8.82 -9.89
C LYS A 158 6.86 8.14 -11.25
N VAL A 159 6.04 7.09 -11.33
CA VAL A 159 5.78 6.37 -12.60
C VAL A 159 5.15 7.29 -13.64
N ALA A 160 4.17 8.10 -13.24
CA ALA A 160 3.48 9.06 -14.10
C ALA A 160 4.37 10.22 -14.58
N GLY A 161 5.49 10.49 -13.91
CA GLY A 161 6.35 11.64 -14.17
C GLY A 161 5.69 12.97 -13.81
N VAL A 162 4.82 12.98 -12.79
CA VAL A 162 4.11 14.19 -12.33
C VAL A 162 4.31 14.38 -10.84
N GLU A 163 4.17 15.61 -10.36
CA GLU A 163 4.09 15.85 -8.92
C GLU A 163 2.83 15.18 -8.36
N THR A 164 2.95 14.57 -7.18
CA THR A 164 1.80 14.02 -6.45
C THR A 164 0.77 15.13 -6.22
N PRO A 165 -0.52 14.91 -6.52
CA PRO A 165 -1.57 15.89 -6.25
C PRO A 165 -1.48 16.41 -4.82
N ARG A 166 -1.73 17.71 -4.59
CA ARG A 166 -1.53 18.37 -3.29
C ARG A 166 -2.36 17.70 -2.20
N VAL A 167 -1.75 16.79 -1.46
CA VAL A 167 -2.37 16.17 -0.30
C VAL A 167 -2.26 17.13 0.89
N ALA A 168 -3.31 17.17 1.72
CA ALA A 168 -3.30 17.93 2.96
C ALA A 168 -2.05 17.57 3.78
N ALA A 169 -1.43 18.58 4.41
CA ALA A 169 -0.11 18.44 5.05
C ALA A 169 -0.03 17.27 6.05
N TYR A 170 -1.14 16.90 6.69
CA TYR A 170 -1.21 15.80 7.66
C TYR A 170 -1.12 14.39 7.05
N LEU A 171 -1.26 14.25 5.73
CA LEU A 171 -1.04 13.00 4.98
C LEU A 171 0.34 12.96 4.34
N ARG A 172 1.09 14.06 4.38
CA ARG A 172 2.48 14.10 3.95
C ARG A 172 3.32 13.42 5.01
N SER A 173 3.62 12.16 4.79
CA SER A 173 4.69 11.49 5.49
C SER A 173 5.99 11.70 4.73
N GLU A 174 7.06 12.10 5.43
CA GLU A 174 8.43 12.07 4.88
C GLU A 174 8.91 10.63 4.66
N ALA A 175 8.36 9.67 5.42
CA ALA A 175 8.61 8.25 5.23
C ALA A 175 7.73 7.70 4.10
N GLU A 176 8.34 7.06 3.10
CA GLU A 176 7.60 6.41 2.02
C GLU A 176 6.73 5.25 2.52
N TRP A 177 7.13 4.57 3.60
CA TRP A 177 6.43 3.42 4.17
C TRP A 177 6.52 3.37 5.71
N HIS A 178 5.41 3.16 6.40
CA HIS A 178 5.37 2.93 7.85
C HIS A 178 5.56 1.42 8.12
N GLN A 179 6.80 0.95 8.27
CA GLN A 179 7.11 -0.49 8.31
C GLN A 179 6.33 -1.28 9.36
N VAL A 180 6.03 -0.70 10.53
CA VAL A 180 5.22 -1.33 11.59
C VAL A 180 3.82 -1.74 11.13
N ALA A 181 3.29 -1.10 10.08
CA ALA A 181 1.98 -1.42 9.50
C ALA A 181 1.97 -2.71 8.67
N TYR A 182 3.13 -3.30 8.38
CA TYR A 182 3.26 -4.44 7.47
C TYR A 182 3.82 -5.66 8.19
N THR A 183 3.36 -6.83 7.76
CA THR A 183 3.95 -8.12 8.14
C THR A 183 5.11 -8.39 7.18
N PRO A 184 6.34 -8.63 7.68
CA PRO A 184 7.45 -9.00 6.82
C PRO A 184 7.15 -10.31 6.11
N PRO A 185 7.57 -10.47 4.84
CA PRO A 185 7.39 -11.71 4.11
C PRO A 185 8.19 -12.85 4.76
N ALA A 186 7.66 -14.07 4.67
CA ALA A 186 8.26 -15.25 5.32
C ALA A 186 9.78 -15.44 5.08
N PRO A 187 10.33 -15.21 3.87
CA PRO A 187 11.78 -15.30 3.65
C PRO A 187 12.63 -14.33 4.49
N LEU A 188 12.11 -13.14 4.81
CA LEU A 188 12.79 -12.16 5.67
C LEU A 188 12.67 -12.53 7.15
N LEU A 189 11.54 -13.11 7.56
CA LEU A 189 11.36 -13.63 8.92
C LEU A 189 12.33 -14.78 9.23
N VAL A 190 12.65 -15.62 8.24
CA VAL A 190 13.64 -16.69 8.38
C VAL A 190 15.07 -16.13 8.43
N ALA A 191 15.40 -15.12 7.63
CA ALA A 191 16.73 -14.48 7.65
C ALA A 191 17.02 -13.78 8.99
N GLU A 192 16.03 -13.11 9.58
CA GLU A 192 16.14 -12.51 10.92
C GLU A 192 16.25 -13.57 12.02
N ALA A 193 15.46 -14.65 11.94
CA ALA A 193 15.52 -15.76 12.90
C ALA A 193 16.83 -16.56 12.80
N MET A 194 17.52 -16.52 11.65
CA MET A 194 18.79 -17.22 11.41
C MET A 194 20.03 -16.35 11.62
N GLY A 195 19.89 -15.08 12.03
CA GLY A 195 21.01 -14.23 12.44
C GLY A 195 22.08 -14.05 11.36
N TYR A 196 21.69 -13.77 10.13
CA TYR A 196 22.65 -13.55 9.03
C TYR A 196 23.34 -12.19 9.18
N ASP A 197 24.47 -12.17 9.89
CA ASP A 197 25.40 -11.04 9.99
C ASP A 197 26.12 -10.85 8.64
N ASP A 198 25.89 -9.71 7.98
CA ASP A 198 26.42 -9.38 6.65
C ASP A 198 27.89 -8.90 6.72
N SER A 199 28.73 -9.69 7.39
CA SER A 199 30.15 -9.43 7.61
C SER A 199 31.03 -10.33 6.73
N PHE A 200 30.80 -10.30 5.41
CA PHE A 200 31.76 -10.85 4.44
C PHE A 200 32.19 -9.81 3.40
N LYS A 201 32.92 -8.80 3.87
CA LYS A 201 33.79 -7.99 3.00
C LYS A 201 34.96 -8.87 2.54
N THR A 202 34.89 -9.32 1.29
CA THR A 202 36.02 -9.89 0.56
C THR A 202 37.16 -8.87 0.46
N THR A 203 38.18 -9.00 1.30
CA THR A 203 39.50 -8.41 1.07
C THR A 203 40.24 -9.29 0.05
N ARG A 204 40.44 -8.78 -1.17
CA ARG A 204 41.45 -9.33 -2.09
C ARG A 204 42.83 -8.91 -1.58
N PRO A 205 43.80 -9.83 -1.42
CA PRO A 205 45.18 -9.44 -1.19
C PRO A 205 45.79 -8.94 -2.51
N SER A 206 46.23 -7.69 -2.52
CA SER A 206 47.12 -7.14 -3.53
C SER A 206 48.50 -7.78 -3.37
N GLY A 207 48.88 -8.60 -4.36
CA GLY A 207 50.25 -9.09 -4.51
C GLY A 207 50.59 -9.24 -5.99
N SER A 208 51.62 -8.52 -6.44
CA SER A 208 52.52 -8.79 -7.58
C SER A 208 53.56 -7.66 -7.59
N ILE A 209 54.77 -7.92 -7.09
CA ILE A 209 56.04 -8.10 -7.84
C ILE A 209 56.50 -6.81 -8.52
#